data_AF-A0A2E9FKC4-F1
#
_entry.id   AF-A0A2E9FKC4-F1
#
_cell.length_a   1.000
_cell.length_b   1.000
_cell.length_c   1.000
_cell.angle_alpha   90.00
_cell.angle_beta   90.00
_cell.angle_gamma   90.00
#
_symmetry.space_group_name_H-M   'P 1'
#
loop_
_entity.id
_entity.type
_entity.pdbx_description
1 polymer ?
#
loop_
_entity_poly.entity_id
_entity_poly.type
_entity_poly.pdbx_seq_one_letter_code
_entity_poly.pdbx_strand_id
1 'polypeptide(L)'
;MELSNKKISFPWWFSLILFLLVSPMFYGPLIAFVNPSFYGGIGVTELNLGTALFIARNLAIGLAFLFAIYIKNGPMLFILILVRLITDLIDAPAFQIFREPPLVAQMIIFTLLCYLPAFYGLRYLWKEMRND
;
A
#
# COMPACT_ATOMS: atom_id res chain seq x y z
N MET A 1 12.82 6.28 -24.50
CA MET A 1 11.89 6.78 -23.47
C MET A 1 12.75 7.18 -22.28
N GLU A 2 13.23 8.43 -22.25
CA GLU A 2 14.04 8.91 -21.13
C GLU A 2 13.14 8.99 -19.90
N LEU A 3 13.33 8.10 -18.92
CA LEU A 3 12.77 8.33 -17.60
C LEU A 3 13.45 9.59 -17.06
N SER A 4 12.68 10.66 -16.93
CA SER A 4 13.11 11.95 -16.37
C SER A 4 14.02 11.73 -15.15
N ASN A 5 15.27 12.18 -15.26
CA ASN A 5 16.30 12.08 -14.21
C ASN A 5 16.10 13.13 -13.09
N LYS A 6 14.97 13.83 -13.10
CA LYS A 6 14.64 14.89 -12.16
C LYS A 6 14.14 14.29 -10.86
N LYS A 7 14.88 14.52 -9.77
CA LYS A 7 14.49 14.09 -8.42
C LYS A 7 13.28 14.90 -7.96
N ILE A 8 12.18 14.24 -7.63
CA ILE A 8 10.99 14.92 -7.13
C ILE A 8 11.26 15.51 -5.75
N SER A 9 10.81 16.75 -5.54
CA SER A 9 10.76 17.35 -4.21
C SER A 9 9.59 16.76 -3.44
N PHE A 10 9.82 16.24 -2.25
CA PHE A 10 8.75 15.74 -1.39
C PHE A 10 8.36 16.81 -0.38
N PRO A 11 7.27 17.57 -0.61
CA PRO A 11 6.74 18.43 0.44
C PRO A 11 6.23 17.57 1.59
N TRP A 12 6.21 18.13 2.81
CA TRP A 12 5.89 17.40 4.04
C TRP A 12 4.55 16.64 3.95
N TRP A 13 3.54 17.23 3.31
CA TRP A 13 2.21 16.63 3.16
C TRP A 13 2.23 15.43 2.21
N PHE A 14 3.10 15.42 1.20
CA PHE A 14 3.28 14.28 0.31
C PHE A 14 4.06 13.16 1.00
N SER A 15 5.04 13.51 1.85
CA SER A 15 5.68 12.53 2.74
C SER A 15 4.68 11.86 3.68
N LEU A 16 3.70 12.59 4.18
CA LEU A 16 2.60 12.02 4.96
C LEU A 16 1.75 11.04 4.13
N ILE A 17 1.39 11.41 2.89
CA ILE A 17 0.68 10.51 1.97
C ILE A 17 1.47 9.22 1.74
N LEU A 18 2.76 9.34 1.45
CA LEU A 18 3.62 8.18 1.25
C LEU A 18 3.70 7.32 2.52
N PHE A 19 3.80 7.93 3.70
CA PHE A 19 3.79 7.22 4.97
C PHE A 19 2.47 6.44 5.17
N LEU A 20 1.33 7.05 4.88
CA LEU A 20 0.01 6.41 5.00
C LEU A 20 -0.14 5.24 4.02
N LEU A 21 0.42 5.33 2.81
CA LEU A 21 0.39 4.26 1.81
C LEU A 21 1.38 3.13 2.13
N VAL A 22 2.54 3.45 2.67
CA VAL A 22 3.63 2.50 2.87
C VAL A 22 3.50 1.78 4.21
N SER A 23 3.02 2.43 5.26
CA SER A 23 2.92 1.82 6.60
C SER A 23 2.05 0.56 6.66
N PRO A 24 0.88 0.45 5.99
CA PRO A 24 0.09 -0.77 5.99
C PRO A 24 0.84 -1.97 5.35
N MET A 25 1.83 -1.72 4.49
CA MET A 25 2.65 -2.76 3.87
C MET A 25 3.51 -3.50 4.89
N PHE A 26 3.76 -2.90 6.05
CA PHE A 26 4.57 -3.49 7.11
C PHE A 26 3.69 -3.94 8.27
N TYR A 27 2.72 -3.12 8.69
CA TYR A 27 1.84 -3.46 9.80
C TYR A 27 0.92 -4.65 9.48
N GLY A 28 0.33 -4.69 8.28
CA GLY A 28 -0.52 -5.82 7.88
C GLY A 28 0.23 -7.16 7.94
N PRO A 29 1.39 -7.29 7.27
CA PRO A 29 2.22 -8.49 7.36
C PRO A 29 2.73 -8.82 8.76
N LEU A 30 3.09 -7.82 9.57
CA LEU A 30 3.50 -8.04 10.96
C LEU A 30 2.37 -8.67 11.77
N ILE A 31 1.15 -8.15 11.65
CA ILE A 31 -0.03 -8.69 12.34
C ILE A 31 -0.32 -10.11 11.82
N ALA A 32 -0.23 -10.34 10.52
CA ALA A 32 -0.41 -11.64 9.90
C ALA A 32 0.59 -12.69 10.39
N PHE A 33 1.83 -12.27 10.67
CA PHE A 33 2.91 -13.13 11.14
C PHE A 33 2.78 -13.45 12.64
N VAL A 34 2.54 -12.43 13.47
CA VAL A 34 2.46 -12.58 14.93
C VAL A 34 1.13 -13.19 15.37
N ASN A 35 0.07 -12.96 14.60
CA ASN A 35 -1.25 -13.51 14.86
C ASN A 35 -1.84 -14.17 13.60
N PRO A 36 -1.43 -15.42 13.29
CA PRO A 36 -1.94 -16.16 12.14
C PRO A 36 -3.46 -16.29 12.12
N SER A 37 -4.13 -16.26 13.29
CA SER A 37 -5.59 -16.34 13.36
C SER A 37 -6.31 -15.13 12.77
N PHE A 38 -5.66 -13.94 12.79
CA PHE A 38 -6.21 -12.71 12.22
C PHE A 38 -6.43 -12.81 10.70
N TYR A 39 -5.48 -13.46 9.98
CA TYR A 39 -5.56 -13.67 8.53
C TYR A 39 -5.95 -15.08 8.12
N GLY A 40 -5.82 -16.06 9.01
CA GLY A 40 -6.11 -17.48 8.76
C GLY A 40 -7.54 -17.88 9.12
N GLY A 41 -8.18 -17.15 10.03
CA GLY A 41 -9.48 -17.49 10.60
C GLY A 41 -9.35 -18.11 11.98
N ILE A 42 -10.49 -18.30 12.65
CA ILE A 42 -10.56 -18.83 14.02
C ILE A 42 -9.95 -20.24 14.05
N GLY A 43 -9.01 -20.45 14.98
CA GLY A 43 -8.35 -21.75 15.17
C GLY A 43 -7.11 -21.98 14.31
N VAL A 44 -6.72 -21.04 13.44
CA VAL A 44 -5.46 -21.13 12.70
C VAL A 44 -4.30 -20.66 13.56
N THR A 45 -3.43 -21.60 13.94
CA THR A 45 -2.23 -21.35 14.76
C THR A 45 -0.94 -21.31 13.93
N GLU A 46 -0.99 -21.76 12.68
CA GLU A 46 0.16 -21.84 11.79
C GLU A 46 0.03 -20.92 10.58
N LEU A 47 1.17 -20.52 10.02
CA LEU A 47 1.23 -19.78 8.76
C LEU A 47 0.79 -20.68 7.61
N ASN A 48 -0.35 -20.37 7.00
CA ASN A 48 -0.77 -21.01 5.77
C ASN A 48 -0.21 -20.28 4.53
N LEU A 49 -0.32 -20.93 3.37
CA LEU A 49 0.15 -20.39 2.09
C LEU A 49 -0.45 -19.01 1.76
N GLY A 50 -1.75 -18.82 2.04
CA GLY A 50 -2.44 -17.55 1.77
C GLY A 50 -1.87 -16.39 2.58
N THR A 51 -1.67 -16.59 3.88
CA THR A 51 -1.05 -15.61 4.79
C THR A 51 0.39 -15.33 4.40
N ALA A 52 1.16 -16.35 4.02
CA ALA A 52 2.54 -16.20 3.56
C ALA A 52 2.63 -15.39 2.25
N LEU A 53 1.76 -15.66 1.27
CA LEU A 53 1.69 -14.89 0.02
C LEU A 53 1.26 -13.45 0.26
N PHE A 54 0.30 -13.23 1.17
CA PHE A 54 -0.09 -11.89 1.60
C PHE A 54 1.08 -11.12 2.20
N ILE A 55 1.84 -11.74 3.13
CA ILE A 55 3.04 -11.14 3.74
C ILE A 55 4.07 -10.80 2.67
N ALA A 56 4.43 -11.77 1.82
CA ALA A 56 5.46 -11.61 0.81
C ALA A 56 5.10 -10.49 -0.19
N ARG A 57 3.86 -10.46 -0.69
CA ARG A 57 3.39 -9.43 -1.63
C ARG A 57 3.45 -8.03 -1.03
N ASN A 58 2.93 -7.84 0.18
CA ASN A 58 2.92 -6.53 0.84
C ASN A 58 4.34 -6.07 1.16
N LEU A 59 5.21 -6.95 1.68
CA LEU A 59 6.60 -6.60 1.97
C LEU A 59 7.37 -6.24 0.70
N ALA A 60 7.18 -7.00 -0.40
CA ALA A 60 7.82 -6.70 -1.67
C ALA A 60 7.42 -5.31 -2.21
N ILE A 61 6.12 -4.98 -2.18
CA ILE A 61 5.62 -3.66 -2.58
C ILE A 61 6.15 -2.57 -1.63
N GLY A 62 6.13 -2.81 -0.32
CA GLY A 62 6.65 -1.87 0.68
C GLY A 62 8.12 -1.55 0.49
N LEU A 63 8.95 -2.57 0.23
CA LEU A 63 10.36 -2.39 -0.09
C LEU A 63 10.57 -1.64 -1.41
N ALA A 64 9.77 -1.93 -2.45
CA ALA A 64 9.81 -1.19 -3.70
C ALA A 64 9.48 0.30 -3.51
N PHE A 65 8.51 0.61 -2.63
CA PHE A 65 8.21 1.99 -2.23
C PHE A 65 9.40 2.65 -1.53
N LEU A 66 9.99 2.00 -0.52
CA LEU A 66 11.15 2.56 0.18
C LEU A 66 12.30 2.86 -0.79
N PHE A 67 12.54 1.94 -1.73
CA PHE A 67 13.53 2.15 -2.79
C PHE A 67 13.19 3.35 -3.67
N ALA A 68 11.96 3.45 -4.17
CA ALA A 68 11.49 4.55 -5.00
C ALA A 68 11.56 5.92 -4.29
N ILE A 69 11.25 5.95 -3.00
CA ILE A 69 11.39 7.13 -2.13
C ILE A 69 12.86 7.50 -1.98
N TYR A 70 13.73 6.54 -1.69
CA TYR A 70 15.17 6.77 -1.52
C TYR A 70 15.82 7.40 -2.76
N ILE A 71 15.50 6.89 -3.95
CA ILE A 71 16.01 7.45 -5.20
C ILE A 71 15.26 8.70 -5.67
N LYS A 72 14.17 9.07 -4.99
CA LYS A 72 13.26 10.19 -5.32
C LYS A 72 12.70 10.12 -6.76
N ASN A 73 12.33 8.92 -7.21
CA ASN A 73 11.85 8.68 -8.57
C ASN A 73 10.32 8.80 -8.64
N GLY A 74 9.85 9.88 -9.27
CA GLY A 74 8.44 10.18 -9.45
C GLY A 74 7.63 9.17 -10.25
N PRO A 75 8.05 8.84 -11.50
CA PRO A 75 7.39 7.84 -12.31
C PRO A 75 7.27 6.48 -11.61
N MET A 76 8.32 6.05 -10.90
CA MET A 76 8.29 4.80 -10.13
C MET A 76 7.28 4.87 -8.99
N LEU A 77 7.25 5.95 -8.22
CA LEU A 77 6.24 6.17 -7.18
C LEU A 77 4.83 6.21 -7.77
N PHE A 78 4.64 6.82 -8.93
CA PHE A 78 3.35 6.89 -9.60
C PHE A 78 2.82 5.49 -9.92
N ILE A 79 3.65 4.65 -10.55
CA ILE A 79 3.30 3.28 -10.89
C ILE A 79 3.02 2.47 -9.63
N LEU A 80 3.86 2.59 -8.58
CA LEU A 80 3.69 1.86 -7.34
C LEU A 80 2.38 2.24 -6.62
N ILE A 81 2.04 3.54 -6.56
CA ILE A 81 0.77 4.01 -5.97
C ILE A 81 -0.42 3.51 -6.79
N LEU A 82 -0.31 3.51 -8.12
CA LEU A 82 -1.39 3.02 -8.99
C LEU A 82 -1.64 1.52 -8.80
N VAL A 83 -0.57 0.70 -8.86
CA VAL A 83 -0.65 -0.74 -8.59
C VAL A 83 -1.24 -0.97 -7.20
N ARG A 84 -0.82 -0.18 -6.21
CA ARG A 84 -1.33 -0.28 -4.85
C ARG A 84 -2.83 -0.01 -4.77
N LEU A 85 -3.29 1.08 -5.38
CA LEU A 85 -4.72 1.42 -5.44
C LEU A 85 -5.55 0.28 -6.04
N ILE A 86 -5.07 -0.30 -7.15
CA ILE A 86 -5.75 -1.44 -7.80
C ILE A 86 -5.79 -2.64 -6.86
N THR A 87 -4.67 -2.99 -6.23
CA THR A 87 -4.62 -4.12 -5.29
C THR A 87 -5.52 -3.89 -4.07
N ASP A 88 -5.58 -2.67 -3.54
CA ASP A 88 -6.43 -2.32 -2.40
C ASP A 88 -7.93 -2.34 -2.75
N LEU A 89 -8.27 -2.03 -4.00
CA LEU A 89 -9.66 -2.12 -4.48
C LEU A 89 -10.13 -3.57 -4.59
N ILE A 90 -9.22 -4.51 -4.85
CA ILE A 90 -9.50 -5.95 -4.87
C ILE A 90 -9.45 -6.55 -3.46
N ASP A 91 -8.47 -6.13 -2.65
CA ASP A 91 -8.26 -6.66 -1.31
C ASP A 91 -9.44 -6.33 -0.39
N ALA A 92 -10.03 -5.13 -0.46
CA ALA A 92 -11.18 -4.78 0.38
C ALA A 92 -12.38 -5.74 0.25
N PRO A 93 -12.97 -5.96 -0.94
CA PRO A 93 -14.08 -6.91 -1.08
C PRO A 93 -13.63 -8.35 -0.78
N ALA A 94 -12.41 -8.75 -1.15
CA ALA A 94 -11.91 -10.08 -0.81
C ALA A 94 -11.83 -10.28 0.72
N PHE A 95 -11.31 -9.29 1.45
CA PHE A 95 -11.23 -9.36 2.90
C PHE A 95 -12.61 -9.42 3.54
N GLN A 96 -13.59 -8.68 3.00
CA GLN A 96 -14.98 -8.76 3.46
C GLN A 96 -15.59 -10.14 3.23
N ILE A 97 -15.41 -10.74 2.05
CA ILE A 97 -15.98 -12.03 1.67
C ILE A 97 -15.37 -13.18 2.46
N PHE A 98 -14.05 -13.18 2.64
CA PHE A 98 -13.33 -14.35 3.19
C PHE A 98 -13.06 -14.25 4.69
N ARG A 99 -13.18 -13.05 5.29
CA ARG A 99 -12.80 -12.82 6.71
C ARG A 99 -13.85 -12.12 7.54
N GLU A 100 -14.90 -11.58 6.91
CA GLU A 100 -16.02 -10.92 7.59
C GLU A 100 -15.61 -9.96 8.72
N PRO A 101 -14.63 -9.06 8.50
CA PRO A 101 -14.22 -8.10 9.51
C PRO A 101 -15.36 -7.10 9.79
N PRO A 102 -15.25 -6.31 10.88
CA PRO A 102 -16.17 -5.21 11.12
C PRO A 102 -16.17 -4.22 9.95
N LEU A 103 -17.28 -4.18 9.20
CA LEU A 103 -17.42 -3.43 7.95
C LEU A 103 -17.03 -1.95 8.08
N VAL A 104 -17.45 -1.31 9.18
CA VAL A 104 -17.13 0.10 9.46
C VAL A 104 -15.61 0.30 9.62
N ALA A 105 -14.95 -0.57 10.38
CA ALA A 105 -13.50 -0.48 10.58
C ALA A 105 -12.74 -0.68 9.27
N GLN A 106 -13.16 -1.68 8.47
CA GLN A 106 -12.58 -1.92 7.15
C GLN A 106 -12.72 -0.70 6.24
N MET A 107 -13.91 -0.12 6.13
CA MET A 107 -14.15 1.06 5.29
C MET A 107 -13.26 2.23 5.71
N ILE A 108 -13.12 2.47 7.02
CA ILE A 108 -12.28 3.55 7.54
C ILE A 108 -10.81 3.32 7.16
N ILE A 109 -10.29 2.11 7.40
CA ILE A 109 -8.89 1.75 7.11
C ILE A 109 -8.58 1.92 5.62
N PHE A 110 -9.35 1.29 4.73
CA PHE A 110 -9.11 1.38 3.29
C PHE A 110 -9.29 2.80 2.76
N THR A 111 -10.26 3.56 3.27
CA THR A 111 -10.46 4.94 2.80
C THR A 111 -9.33 5.86 3.24
N LEU A 112 -8.96 5.85 4.52
CA LEU A 112 -8.01 6.80 5.09
C LEU A 112 -6.55 6.44 4.82
N LEU A 113 -6.23 5.14 4.74
CA LEU A 113 -4.85 4.67 4.57
C LEU A 113 -4.52 4.25 3.14
N CYS A 114 -5.52 3.91 2.31
CA CYS A 114 -5.28 3.45 0.95
C CYS A 114 -5.83 4.44 -0.10
N TYR A 115 -7.15 4.62 -0.17
CA TYR A 115 -7.81 5.28 -1.30
C TYR A 115 -7.56 6.79 -1.35
N LEU A 116 -7.79 7.51 -0.25
CA LEU A 116 -7.55 8.96 -0.20
C LEU A 116 -6.07 9.28 -0.44
N PRO A 117 -5.11 8.67 0.29
CA PRO A 117 -3.69 8.91 0.04
C PRO A 117 -3.28 8.58 -1.39
N ALA A 118 -3.77 7.47 -1.98
CA ALA A 118 -3.45 7.12 -3.35
C ALA A 118 -3.97 8.15 -4.35
N PHE A 119 -5.21 8.60 -4.19
CA PHE A 119 -5.81 9.60 -5.07
C PHE A 119 -5.03 10.92 -5.04
N TYR A 120 -4.74 11.45 -3.85
CA TYR A 120 -3.98 12.69 -3.71
C TYR A 120 -2.52 12.52 -4.17
N GLY A 121 -1.91 11.37 -3.89
CA GLY A 121 -0.54 11.07 -4.28
C GLY A 121 -0.37 10.96 -5.80
N LEU A 122 -1.27 10.25 -6.48
CA LEU A 122 -1.29 10.17 -7.95
C LEU A 122 -1.53 11.53 -8.58
N ARG A 123 -2.50 12.31 -8.06
CA ARG A 123 -2.79 13.65 -8.57
C ARG A 123 -1.59 14.58 -8.43
N TYR A 124 -0.85 14.50 -7.33
CA TYR A 124 0.35 15.29 -7.09
C TYR A 124 1.45 14.92 -8.09
N LEU A 125 1.82 13.63 -8.13
CA LEU A 125 2.87 13.14 -9.02
C LEU A 125 2.56 13.41 -10.49
N TRP A 126 1.29 13.26 -10.91
CA TRP A 126 0.87 13.60 -12.26
C TRP A 126 1.10 15.08 -12.61
N LYS A 127 0.83 15.99 -11.68
CA LYS A 127 1.09 17.42 -11.88
C LYS A 127 2.57 17.72 -11.95
N GLU A 128 3.37 17.16 -11.05
CA GLU A 128 4.82 17.36 -11.04
C GLU A 128 5.45 16.86 -12.34
N MET A 129 5.07 15.67 -12.81
CA MET A 129 5.59 15.10 -14.06
C MET A 129 5.13 15.81 -15.33
N ARG A 130 4.04 16.59 -15.29
CA ARG A 130 3.52 17.34 -16.47
C ARG A 130 3.95 18.80 -16.48
N ASN A 131 4.38 19.32 -15.33
CA ASN A 131 4.98 20.65 -15.23
C ASN A 131 6.51 20.60 -15.48
N ASP A 132 7.04 19.42 -15.80
CA ASP A 132 8.33 19.19 -16.46
C ASP A 132 8.21 19.41 -17.98
#